data_AF-A0A9W5VWB9-F1
#
_entry.id   AF-A0A9W5VWB9-F1
#
_cell.length_a   1.000
_cell.length_b   1.000
_cell.length_c   1.000
_cell.angle_alpha   90.00
_cell.angle_beta   90.00
_cell.angle_gamma   90.00
#
_symmetry.space_group_name_H-M   'P 1'
#
loop_
_entity.id
_entity.type
_entity.pdbx_description
1 polymer ?
#
loop_
_entity_poly.entity_id
_entity_poly.type
_entity_poly.pdbx_seq_one_letter_code
_entity_poly.pdbx_strand_id
1 'polypeptide(L)'
;MKTERRRVVAASTALFAALTLSAPAALAAEEPWQILGQGQLFVAKSGEYYGVCAGDDQLRKGAPVAPKDASFNAYQVGQDTPRNAVTSIGNTDIKTVMSADKTWIVATLYHLYANDVTKSEHHAKSFSYAVQSQLSSYGRFAIEGLEDGGELARQMITEAEKIAGPYTLKPWVSYKDGLVKVENLGVKGRSGWIKGLPVEVMFKHASSGEVKKNLATESEPISVEAEFADPGDVSVRVKVSGLPANEINIWEHPKHQDLVVVKPGKSVLEASGSVNVPQPSTQPTQPTTQPITEPTPPATTPPTQSQTEPTTQPVSEPPSQPTQPESEPTPTPTTAATEQPPTLAKTGVATLFLPAFGFACLGVGLVLFRRSERKA
;
A
#
# COMPACT_ATOMS: atom_id res chain seq x y z
N MET A 1 42.05 35.60 -28.23
CA MET A 1 41.94 35.08 -26.85
C MET A 1 40.87 35.86 -26.09
N LYS A 2 39.68 35.29 -25.97
CA LYS A 2 38.71 35.45 -24.86
C LYS A 2 37.49 34.61 -25.23
N THR A 3 37.37 33.48 -24.55
CA THR A 3 36.38 32.43 -24.82
C THR A 3 35.20 32.66 -23.86
N GLU A 4 34.08 33.17 -24.36
CA GLU A 4 32.84 33.25 -23.57
C GLU A 4 31.99 32.00 -23.78
N ARG A 5 31.90 31.19 -22.73
CA ARG A 5 30.98 30.05 -22.62
C ARG A 5 29.56 30.58 -22.40
N ARG A 6 28.69 30.45 -23.41
CA ARG A 6 27.24 30.59 -23.24
C ARG A 6 26.71 29.33 -22.54
N ARG A 7 26.24 29.51 -21.29
CA ARG A 7 25.39 28.53 -20.59
C ARG A 7 23.99 28.60 -21.17
N VAL A 8 23.53 27.52 -21.80
CA VAL A 8 22.12 27.33 -22.15
C VAL A 8 21.43 26.82 -20.89
N VAL A 9 20.66 27.68 -20.24
CA VAL A 9 19.72 27.30 -19.18
C VAL A 9 18.46 26.82 -19.89
N ALA A 10 18.26 25.50 -19.93
CA ALA A 10 17.00 24.91 -20.39
C ALA A 10 15.93 25.19 -19.33
N ALA A 11 15.03 26.13 -19.64
CA ALA A 11 13.82 26.39 -18.87
C ALA A 11 12.93 25.14 -18.93
N SER A 12 12.91 24.37 -17.85
CA SER A 12 11.94 23.30 -17.64
C SER A 12 10.64 23.93 -17.16
N THR A 13 9.74 24.21 -18.10
CA THR A 13 8.37 24.65 -17.81
C THR A 13 7.59 23.45 -17.26
N ALA A 14 7.63 23.27 -15.93
CA ALA A 14 6.75 22.35 -15.25
C ALA A 14 5.32 22.91 -15.29
N LEU A 15 4.51 22.40 -16.21
CA LEU A 15 3.07 22.61 -16.23
C LEU A 15 2.48 21.80 -15.06
N PHE A 16 2.38 22.42 -13.89
CA PHE A 16 1.58 21.89 -12.78
C PHE A 16 0.11 21.96 -13.19
N ALA A 17 -0.43 20.83 -13.67
CA ALA A 17 -1.86 20.62 -13.68
C ALA A 17 -2.32 20.46 -12.22
N ALA A 18 -2.72 21.57 -11.60
CA ALA A 18 -3.47 21.56 -10.35
C ALA A 18 -4.85 20.95 -10.62
N LEU A 19 -4.92 19.62 -10.60
CA LEU A 19 -6.18 18.90 -10.45
C LEU A 19 -6.61 19.03 -8.99
N THR A 20 -7.39 20.08 -8.72
CA THR A 20 -8.17 20.22 -7.50
C THR A 20 -9.23 19.11 -7.47
N LEU A 21 -8.86 17.94 -6.96
CA LEU A 21 -9.77 16.87 -6.55
C LEU A 21 -10.31 17.14 -5.14
N SER A 22 -10.92 18.30 -4.95
CA SER A 22 -11.71 18.62 -3.76
C SER A 22 -13.16 18.16 -3.98
N ALA A 23 -13.42 16.85 -3.88
CA ALA A 23 -14.79 16.32 -3.81
C ALA A 23 -14.99 14.89 -3.25
N PRO A 24 -14.17 14.30 -2.34
CA PRO A 24 -14.64 13.12 -1.59
C PRO A 24 -15.54 13.50 -0.40
N ALA A 25 -15.35 14.68 0.19
CA ALA A 25 -15.99 15.07 1.45
C ALA A 25 -17.51 15.33 1.33
N ALA A 26 -18.03 15.59 0.12
CA ALA A 26 -19.45 15.88 -0.09
C ALA A 26 -20.33 14.62 -0.13
N LEU A 27 -19.80 13.45 -0.51
CA LEU A 27 -20.60 12.24 -0.68
C LEU A 27 -20.82 11.46 0.62
N ALA A 28 -19.87 11.51 1.58
CA ALA A 28 -20.08 10.96 2.92
C ALA A 28 -21.02 11.81 3.80
N ALA A 29 -21.39 13.01 3.34
CA ALA A 29 -22.21 13.95 4.11
C ALA A 29 -23.72 13.68 4.03
N GLU A 30 -24.19 12.88 3.07
CA GLU A 30 -25.63 12.63 2.87
C GLU A 30 -26.15 11.33 3.51
N GLU A 31 -25.29 10.31 3.72
CA GLU A 31 -25.72 9.07 4.38
C GLU A 31 -25.57 9.15 5.92
N PRO A 32 -26.64 8.88 6.69
CA PRO A 32 -26.57 8.87 8.14
C PRO A 32 -25.62 7.76 8.61
N TRP A 33 -24.76 8.08 9.60
CA TRP A 33 -23.87 7.08 10.18
C TRP A 33 -24.69 6.02 10.94
N GLN A 34 -24.50 4.77 10.56
CA GLN A 34 -24.97 3.62 11.29
C GLN A 34 -23.94 3.23 12.34
N ILE A 35 -24.36 3.12 13.59
CA ILE A 35 -23.51 2.59 14.66
C ILE A 35 -23.54 1.06 14.59
N LEU A 36 -22.37 0.44 14.46
CA LEU A 36 -22.16 -0.99 14.49
C LEU A 36 -21.55 -1.37 15.84
N GLY A 37 -22.24 -2.23 16.58
CA GLY A 37 -21.90 -2.58 17.96
C GLY A 37 -22.56 -1.64 18.98
N GLN A 38 -22.48 -2.04 20.25
CA GLN A 38 -22.98 -1.28 21.39
C GLN A 38 -21.83 -0.99 22.37
N GLY A 39 -22.04 -0.01 23.27
CA GLY A 39 -21.07 0.30 24.32
C GLY A 39 -19.91 1.17 23.84
N GLN A 40 -18.74 0.97 24.45
CA GLN A 40 -17.54 1.79 24.24
C GLN A 40 -16.72 1.42 22.98
N LEU A 41 -17.05 0.28 22.37
CA LEU A 41 -16.35 -0.33 21.25
C LEU A 41 -17.25 -0.39 20.02
N PHE A 42 -17.82 0.75 19.62
CA PHE A 42 -18.57 0.82 18.38
C PHE A 42 -17.68 1.19 17.18
N VAL A 43 -18.16 0.86 16.00
CA VAL A 43 -17.67 1.35 14.71
C VAL A 43 -18.81 2.10 14.05
N ALA A 44 -18.59 3.34 13.65
CA ALA A 44 -19.56 4.07 12.84
C ALA A 44 -19.36 3.66 11.36
N LYS A 45 -20.43 3.47 10.60
CA LYS A 45 -20.40 3.25 9.14
C LYS A 45 -21.25 4.30 8.41
N SER A 46 -20.75 4.88 7.32
CA SER A 46 -21.53 5.70 6.38
C SER A 46 -21.02 5.42 4.97
N GLY A 47 -21.89 4.95 4.05
CA GLY A 47 -21.45 4.43 2.76
C GLY A 47 -20.38 3.34 2.90
N GLU A 48 -19.24 3.56 2.24
CA GLU A 48 -18.04 2.70 2.32
C GLU A 48 -17.06 3.11 3.43
N TYR A 49 -17.38 4.13 4.21
CA TYR A 49 -16.54 4.64 5.29
C TYR A 49 -16.83 3.93 6.59
N TYR A 50 -15.77 3.59 7.30
CA TYR A 50 -15.79 3.09 8.66
C TYR A 50 -15.03 4.08 9.55
N GLY A 51 -15.59 4.39 10.70
CA GLY A 51 -15.05 5.35 11.65
C GLY A 51 -14.92 4.71 13.02
N VAL A 52 -13.74 4.82 13.60
CA VAL A 52 -13.50 4.43 14.99
C VAL A 52 -13.27 5.69 15.80
N CYS A 53 -13.92 5.79 16.95
CA CYS A 53 -13.79 6.94 17.83
C CYS A 53 -12.34 7.15 18.29
N ALA A 54 -11.91 8.41 18.28
CA ALA A 54 -10.55 8.83 18.63
C ALA A 54 -10.36 9.24 20.11
N GLY A 55 -11.37 9.00 20.97
CA GLY A 55 -11.34 9.24 22.41
C GLY A 55 -12.37 10.23 22.96
N ASP A 56 -12.48 10.25 24.29
CA ASP A 56 -13.34 11.04 25.22
C ASP A 56 -14.80 10.58 25.43
N ASP A 57 -15.01 9.71 26.43
CA ASP A 57 -16.29 9.45 27.13
C ASP A 57 -17.54 9.26 26.24
N GLN A 58 -17.63 8.08 25.59
CA GLN A 58 -18.77 7.63 24.76
C GLN A 58 -20.13 7.65 25.46
N LEU A 59 -20.15 7.69 26.80
CA LEU A 59 -21.38 7.46 27.57
C LEU A 59 -22.15 8.73 27.91
N ARG A 60 -21.56 9.92 27.82
CA ARG A 60 -22.24 11.15 28.30
C ARG A 60 -23.12 11.86 27.28
N LYS A 61 -23.02 11.56 25.99
CA LYS A 61 -23.70 12.37 24.96
C LYS A 61 -24.26 11.51 23.83
N GLY A 62 -25.27 10.69 24.15
CA GLY A 62 -26.02 9.82 23.22
C GLY A 62 -26.75 10.53 22.06
N ALA A 63 -26.11 11.50 21.41
CA ALA A 63 -26.57 12.13 20.18
C ALA A 63 -25.81 11.50 19.01
N PRO A 64 -26.50 10.90 18.03
CA PRO A 64 -25.87 10.49 16.78
C PRO A 64 -25.31 11.73 16.11
N VAL A 65 -23.99 11.77 15.91
CA VAL A 65 -23.32 12.90 15.26
C VAL A 65 -23.71 12.89 13.80
N ALA A 66 -24.49 13.88 13.38
CA ALA A 66 -24.76 14.11 11.98
C ALA A 66 -23.50 14.74 11.32
N PRO A 67 -23.06 14.24 10.15
CA PRO A 67 -21.87 14.69 9.41
C PRO A 67 -21.71 16.19 9.18
N LYS A 68 -22.84 16.92 9.14
CA LYS A 68 -22.95 18.26 8.56
C LYS A 68 -22.11 19.34 9.27
N ASP A 69 -21.68 19.09 10.50
CA ASP A 69 -20.94 20.05 11.32
C ASP A 69 -19.47 19.63 11.56
N ALA A 70 -18.99 18.55 10.95
CA ALA A 70 -17.63 18.03 11.15
C ALA A 70 -16.65 18.46 10.05
N SER A 71 -15.44 18.87 10.43
CA SER A 71 -14.34 19.11 9.49
C SER A 71 -13.57 17.81 9.23
N PHE A 72 -13.32 17.52 7.95
CA PHE A 72 -12.41 16.46 7.54
C PHE A 72 -10.99 17.01 7.45
N ASN A 73 -10.11 16.52 8.34
CA ASN A 73 -8.69 16.79 8.25
C ASN A 73 -7.98 15.53 7.76
N ALA A 74 -7.35 15.64 6.60
CA ALA A 74 -6.56 14.58 5.98
C ALA A 74 -5.10 14.70 6.41
N TYR A 75 -4.54 13.60 6.89
CA TYR A 75 -3.14 13.50 7.32
C TYR A 75 -2.44 12.40 6.55
N GLN A 76 -1.23 12.69 6.07
CA GLN A 76 -0.40 11.68 5.44
C GLN A 76 0.04 10.63 6.47
N VAL A 77 -0.05 9.36 6.09
CA VAL A 77 0.46 8.26 6.90
C VAL A 77 1.98 8.44 7.07
N GLY A 78 2.46 8.18 8.28
CA GLY A 78 3.82 8.45 8.72
C GLY A 78 4.02 9.86 9.32
N GLN A 79 2.95 10.59 9.60
CA GLN A 79 2.97 11.85 10.34
C GLN A 79 2.16 11.76 11.63
N ASP A 80 2.56 12.53 12.64
CA ASP A 80 1.74 12.69 13.84
C ASP A 80 0.40 13.32 13.45
N THR A 81 -0.68 12.79 14.01
CA THR A 81 -2.02 13.30 13.76
C THR A 81 -2.43 14.19 14.94
N PRO A 82 -2.54 15.52 14.77
CA PRO A 82 -2.92 16.43 15.84
C PRO A 82 -4.29 16.11 16.40
N ARG A 83 -4.49 16.42 17.67
CA ARG A 83 -5.79 16.30 18.33
C ARG A 83 -6.56 17.61 18.27
N ASN A 84 -7.87 17.54 18.10
CA ASN A 84 -8.73 18.70 18.22
C ASN A 84 -8.79 19.18 19.68
N ALA A 85 -8.28 20.40 19.93
CA ALA A 85 -8.25 20.97 21.27
C ALA A 85 -9.66 21.31 21.81
N VAL A 86 -10.64 21.53 20.93
CA VAL A 86 -12.02 21.91 21.31
C VAL A 86 -12.75 20.74 21.97
N THR A 87 -12.45 19.52 21.56
CA THR A 87 -13.13 18.29 22.01
C THR A 87 -12.37 17.55 23.10
N SER A 88 -11.09 17.90 23.34
CA SER A 88 -10.18 17.30 24.31
C SER A 88 -10.51 17.63 25.79
N ILE A 89 -11.75 17.42 26.22
CA ILE A 89 -12.21 17.76 27.57
C ILE A 89 -11.65 16.73 28.57
N GLY A 90 -10.80 17.18 29.50
CA GLY A 90 -10.24 16.34 30.57
C GLY A 90 -8.96 15.59 30.22
N ASN A 91 -8.47 15.70 28.97
CA ASN A 91 -7.27 15.03 28.47
C ASN A 91 -6.36 16.01 27.70
N THR A 92 -6.15 17.20 28.27
CA THR A 92 -5.40 18.29 27.62
C THR A 92 -3.90 18.01 27.48
N ASP A 93 -3.38 16.99 28.18
CA ASP A 93 -2.02 16.47 28.05
C ASP A 93 -1.80 15.71 26.73
N ILE A 94 -2.85 15.13 26.16
CA ILE A 94 -2.78 14.41 24.88
C ILE A 94 -2.87 15.40 23.71
N LYS A 95 -1.78 15.54 22.97
CA LYS A 95 -1.65 16.50 21.85
C LYS A 95 -1.93 15.91 20.47
N THR A 96 -1.93 14.60 20.37
CA THR A 96 -2.13 13.86 19.12
C THR A 96 -3.25 12.84 19.29
N VAL A 97 -3.96 12.54 18.20
CA VAL A 97 -4.87 11.39 18.14
C VAL A 97 -4.06 10.10 18.11
N MET A 98 -3.00 10.08 17.32
CA MET A 98 -2.04 8.98 17.21
C MET A 98 -0.69 9.51 16.72
N SER A 99 0.38 8.80 17.04
CA SER A 99 1.73 9.09 16.58
C SER A 99 2.00 8.57 15.16
N ALA A 100 3.03 9.12 14.52
CA ALA A 100 3.44 8.80 13.16
C ALA A 100 3.63 7.30 12.90
N ASP A 101 4.25 6.56 13.82
CA ASP A 101 4.46 5.11 13.71
C ASP A 101 3.14 4.33 13.71
N LYS A 102 2.17 4.80 14.50
CA LYS A 102 0.86 4.15 14.66
C LYS A 102 -0.05 4.34 13.46
N THR A 103 0.09 5.44 12.72
CA THR A 103 -0.68 5.66 11.49
C THR A 103 -0.49 4.53 10.47
N TRP A 104 0.71 3.95 10.35
CA TRP A 104 0.96 2.81 9.43
C TRP A 104 0.16 1.58 9.82
N ILE A 105 0.08 1.29 11.12
CA ILE A 105 -0.68 0.14 11.66
C ILE A 105 -2.16 0.38 11.45
N VAL A 106 -2.68 1.57 11.78
CA VAL A 106 -4.09 1.91 11.60
C VAL A 106 -4.50 1.83 10.13
N ALA A 107 -3.73 2.42 9.22
CA ALA A 107 -4.03 2.32 7.78
C ALA A 107 -4.08 0.86 7.30
N THR A 108 -3.20 0.00 7.86
CA THR A 108 -3.17 -1.43 7.53
C THR A 108 -4.33 -2.20 8.15
N LEU A 109 -4.73 -1.89 9.39
CA LEU A 109 -5.92 -2.46 10.02
C LEU A 109 -7.16 -2.20 9.17
N TYR A 110 -7.36 -0.96 8.72
CA TYR A 110 -8.46 -0.62 7.82
C TYR A 110 -8.36 -1.36 6.48
N HIS A 111 -7.16 -1.44 5.90
CA HIS A 111 -6.94 -2.15 4.64
C HIS A 111 -7.34 -3.64 4.71
N LEU A 112 -7.02 -4.31 5.82
CA LEU A 112 -7.27 -5.74 5.98
C LEU A 112 -8.68 -6.05 6.50
N TYR A 113 -9.21 -5.23 7.42
CA TYR A 113 -10.33 -5.63 8.27
C TYR A 113 -11.53 -4.67 8.26
N ALA A 114 -11.46 -3.51 7.60
CA ALA A 114 -12.61 -2.58 7.62
C ALA A 114 -13.88 -3.20 7.03
N ASN A 115 -13.76 -4.08 6.02
CA ASN A 115 -14.91 -4.79 5.44
C ASN A 115 -15.41 -5.95 6.33
N ASP A 116 -14.63 -6.38 7.30
CA ASP A 116 -14.97 -7.49 8.19
C ASP A 116 -15.85 -7.04 9.35
N VAL A 117 -15.92 -5.73 9.64
CA VAL A 117 -16.70 -5.20 10.76
C VAL A 117 -18.20 -5.48 10.64
N THR A 118 -18.71 -5.71 9.44
CA THR A 118 -20.12 -6.06 9.22
C THR A 118 -20.39 -7.56 9.33
N LYS A 119 -19.37 -8.40 9.52
CA LYS A 119 -19.54 -9.86 9.63
C LYS A 119 -20.24 -10.26 10.93
N SER A 120 -19.90 -9.61 12.05
CA SER A 120 -20.57 -9.79 13.34
C SER A 120 -20.25 -8.64 14.29
N GLU A 121 -21.04 -8.50 15.37
CA GLU A 121 -20.73 -7.56 16.45
C GLU A 121 -19.33 -7.81 17.04
N HIS A 122 -18.94 -9.07 17.20
CA HIS A 122 -17.62 -9.45 17.65
C HIS A 122 -16.50 -8.89 16.75
N HIS A 123 -16.64 -8.97 15.41
CA HIS A 123 -15.66 -8.38 14.49
C HIS A 123 -15.62 -6.85 14.59
N ALA A 124 -16.79 -6.20 14.70
CA ALA A 124 -16.85 -4.75 14.88
C ALA A 124 -16.15 -4.30 16.17
N LYS A 125 -16.44 -4.95 17.30
CA LYS A 125 -15.80 -4.64 18.60
C LYS A 125 -14.30 -4.93 18.57
N SER A 126 -13.88 -6.06 18.02
CA SER A 126 -12.45 -6.42 17.91
C SER A 126 -11.67 -5.47 16.99
N PHE A 127 -12.27 -5.04 15.87
CA PHE A 127 -11.67 -4.02 15.01
C PHE A 127 -11.59 -2.65 15.71
N SER A 128 -12.68 -2.22 16.35
CA SER A 128 -12.70 -0.96 17.12
C SER A 128 -11.63 -0.98 18.21
N TYR A 129 -11.50 -2.08 18.95
CA TYR A 129 -10.46 -2.28 19.95
C TYR A 129 -9.06 -2.22 19.34
N ALA A 130 -8.81 -2.92 18.23
CA ALA A 130 -7.51 -2.96 17.57
C ALA A 130 -7.06 -1.57 17.08
N VAL A 131 -7.99 -0.76 16.55
CA VAL A 131 -7.71 0.63 16.16
C VAL A 131 -7.50 1.51 17.40
N GLN A 132 -8.40 1.43 18.38
CA GLN A 132 -8.32 2.21 19.62
C GLN A 132 -7.01 1.94 20.37
N SER A 133 -6.48 0.72 20.35
CA SER A 133 -5.19 0.38 20.96
C SER A 133 -3.97 1.04 20.31
N GLN A 134 -4.13 1.63 19.13
CA GLN A 134 -3.09 2.42 18.46
C GLN A 134 -3.23 3.93 18.71
N LEU A 135 -4.28 4.36 19.42
CA LEU A 135 -4.54 5.77 19.69
C LEU A 135 -3.89 6.23 20.98
N SER A 136 -3.57 7.52 21.05
CA SER A 136 -2.94 8.14 22.23
C SER A 136 -3.85 8.16 23.47
N SER A 137 -5.16 7.98 23.30
CA SER A 137 -6.14 7.87 24.37
C SER A 137 -6.28 6.46 24.95
N TYR A 138 -5.61 5.46 24.38
CA TYR A 138 -5.72 4.07 24.84
C TYR A 138 -5.32 3.91 26.32
N GLY A 139 -6.06 3.09 27.07
CA GLY A 139 -5.84 2.85 28.50
C GLY A 139 -6.28 3.98 29.43
N ARG A 140 -6.78 5.11 28.91
CA ARG A 140 -7.32 6.22 29.72
C ARG A 140 -8.78 6.03 30.12
N PHE A 141 -9.49 5.14 29.44
CA PHE A 141 -10.88 4.82 29.69
C PHE A 141 -11.00 3.33 30.00
N ALA A 142 -11.95 2.98 30.86
CA ALA A 142 -12.39 1.60 30.95
C ALA A 142 -12.83 1.17 29.54
N ILE A 143 -12.36 0.01 29.10
CA ILE A 143 -12.77 -0.60 27.84
C ILE A 143 -13.64 -1.80 28.22
N GLU A 144 -14.78 -1.93 27.56
CA GLU A 144 -15.63 -3.12 27.70
C GLU A 144 -14.82 -4.39 27.40
N GLY A 145 -15.01 -5.42 28.21
CA GLY A 145 -14.39 -6.71 27.95
C GLY A 145 -14.87 -7.29 26.62
N LEU A 146 -13.95 -7.68 25.75
CA LEU A 146 -14.27 -8.45 24.56
C LEU A 146 -14.61 -9.89 24.94
N GLU A 147 -15.55 -10.50 24.21
CA GLU A 147 -16.04 -11.87 24.47
C GLU A 147 -14.92 -12.92 24.45
N ASP A 148 -13.89 -12.69 23.63
CA ASP A 148 -12.70 -13.55 23.46
C ASP A 148 -11.48 -13.05 24.25
N GLY A 149 -11.66 -12.08 25.15
CA GLY A 149 -10.54 -11.43 25.84
C GLY A 149 -9.60 -10.66 24.91
N GLY A 150 -10.05 -10.29 23.70
CA GLY A 150 -9.30 -9.52 22.71
C GLY A 150 -8.29 -10.33 21.91
N GLU A 151 -8.50 -11.64 21.76
CA GLU A 151 -7.68 -12.51 20.91
C GLU A 151 -7.71 -12.09 19.45
N LEU A 152 -8.90 -11.91 18.87
CA LEU A 152 -9.08 -11.47 17.50
C LEU A 152 -8.48 -10.08 17.26
N ALA A 153 -8.68 -9.14 18.20
CA ALA A 153 -8.09 -7.81 18.10
C ALA A 153 -6.55 -7.87 18.08
N ARG A 154 -5.94 -8.71 18.94
CA ARG A 154 -4.48 -8.94 18.94
C ARG A 154 -4.01 -9.58 17.63
N GLN A 155 -4.76 -10.55 17.10
CA GLN A 155 -4.45 -11.15 15.80
C GLN A 155 -4.48 -10.11 14.68
N MET A 156 -5.51 -9.26 14.63
CA MET A 156 -5.61 -8.17 13.64
C MET A 156 -4.39 -7.24 13.70
N ILE A 157 -3.95 -6.86 14.91
CA ILE A 157 -2.75 -6.04 15.09
C ILE A 157 -1.51 -6.77 14.58
N THR A 158 -1.31 -8.03 14.99
CA THR A 158 -0.14 -8.82 14.57
C THR A 158 -0.05 -8.97 13.06
N GLU A 159 -1.16 -9.25 12.37
CA GLU A 159 -1.16 -9.33 10.90
C GLU A 159 -0.95 -7.94 10.26
N ALA A 160 -1.54 -6.88 10.81
CA ALA A 160 -1.31 -5.53 10.33
C ALA A 160 0.16 -5.11 10.46
N GLU A 161 0.86 -5.49 11.54
CA GLU A 161 2.27 -5.16 11.72
C GLU A 161 3.20 -5.83 10.70
N LYS A 162 2.82 -6.97 10.12
CA LYS A 162 3.60 -7.63 9.06
C LYS A 162 3.64 -6.80 7.77
N ILE A 163 2.56 -6.06 7.48
CA ILE A 163 2.34 -5.33 6.23
C ILE A 163 2.46 -3.82 6.43
N ALA A 164 2.47 -3.31 7.67
CA ALA A 164 2.59 -1.90 7.94
C ALA A 164 3.90 -1.30 7.40
N GLY A 165 3.81 -0.07 6.90
CA GLY A 165 4.95 0.72 6.47
C GLY A 165 5.82 1.23 7.64
N PRO A 166 6.78 2.12 7.37
CA PRO A 166 7.01 2.81 6.09
C PRO A 166 7.45 1.88 4.96
N TYR A 167 6.99 2.18 3.74
CA TYR A 167 7.28 1.37 2.56
C TYR A 167 8.52 1.86 1.83
N THR A 168 9.36 0.92 1.38
CA THR A 168 10.53 1.22 0.55
C THR A 168 10.55 0.35 -0.70
N LEU A 169 10.83 0.98 -1.84
CA LEU A 169 11.02 0.39 -3.17
C LEU A 169 12.29 0.99 -3.77
N LYS A 170 13.31 0.16 -3.98
CA LYS A 170 14.63 0.60 -4.47
C LYS A 170 15.17 -0.34 -5.56
N PRO A 171 14.49 -0.44 -6.71
CA PRO A 171 14.97 -1.26 -7.81
C PRO A 171 16.27 -0.70 -8.39
N TRP A 172 17.09 -1.60 -8.92
CA TRP A 172 18.33 -1.26 -9.62
C TRP A 172 18.21 -1.68 -11.08
N VAL A 173 18.56 -0.79 -12.02
CA VAL A 173 18.51 -1.07 -13.46
C VAL A 173 19.93 -1.21 -13.99
N SER A 174 20.18 -2.27 -14.74
CA SER A 174 21.46 -2.53 -15.39
C SER A 174 21.26 -3.01 -16.83
N TYR A 175 22.32 -2.92 -17.63
CA TYR A 175 22.35 -3.45 -18.99
C TYR A 175 23.58 -4.33 -19.16
N LYS A 176 23.41 -5.51 -19.75
CA LYS A 176 24.49 -6.43 -20.10
C LYS A 176 24.06 -7.32 -21.26
N ASP A 177 24.92 -7.46 -22.27
CA ASP A 177 24.76 -8.42 -23.37
C ASP A 177 23.39 -8.38 -24.07
N GLY A 178 22.86 -7.16 -24.34
CA GLY A 178 21.56 -6.98 -25.01
C GLY A 178 20.35 -7.06 -24.07
N LEU A 179 20.55 -7.33 -22.78
CA LEU A 179 19.50 -7.44 -21.77
C LEU A 179 19.52 -6.25 -20.82
N VAL A 180 18.38 -5.58 -20.68
CA VAL A 180 18.13 -4.63 -19.60
C VAL A 180 17.50 -5.39 -18.44
N LYS A 181 18.18 -5.44 -17.29
CA LYS A 181 17.74 -6.14 -16.08
C LYS A 181 17.37 -5.16 -14.99
N VAL A 182 16.25 -5.41 -14.33
CA VAL A 182 15.77 -4.71 -13.13
C VAL A 182 15.86 -5.68 -11.96
N GLU A 183 16.68 -5.33 -10.97
CA GLU A 183 16.94 -6.13 -9.78
C GLU A 183 16.35 -5.47 -8.54
N ASN A 184 16.31 -6.21 -7.43
CA ASN A 184 15.79 -5.75 -6.14
C ASN A 184 14.33 -5.28 -6.22
N LEU A 185 13.51 -5.99 -7.00
CA LEU A 185 12.08 -5.74 -7.11
C LEU A 185 11.36 -6.35 -5.90
N GLY A 186 10.70 -5.50 -5.12
CA GLY A 186 9.97 -5.88 -3.92
C GLY A 186 9.62 -4.65 -3.11
N VAL A 187 8.67 -4.79 -2.18
CA VAL A 187 8.38 -3.73 -1.20
C VAL A 187 8.75 -4.23 0.19
N LYS A 188 9.58 -3.46 0.88
CA LYS A 188 9.93 -3.69 2.27
C LYS A 188 9.11 -2.75 3.15
N GLY A 189 8.31 -3.33 4.05
CA GLY A 189 7.63 -2.63 5.15
C GLY A 189 8.48 -2.66 6.43
N ARG A 190 7.88 -2.37 7.59
CA ARG A 190 8.64 -2.36 8.86
C ARG A 190 9.16 -3.74 9.26
N SER A 191 8.40 -4.79 8.98
CA SER A 191 8.67 -6.15 9.46
C SER A 191 9.42 -7.02 8.45
N GLY A 192 9.62 -6.54 7.22
CA GLY A 192 10.28 -7.30 6.16
C GLY A 192 9.68 -7.07 4.78
N TRP A 193 9.95 -8.02 3.88
CA TRP A 193 9.40 -8.02 2.53
C TRP A 193 7.92 -8.41 2.55
N ILE A 194 7.11 -7.68 1.80
CA ILE A 194 5.68 -7.92 1.69
C ILE A 194 5.43 -8.76 0.45
N LYS A 195 4.88 -9.95 0.63
CA LYS A 195 4.54 -10.89 -0.45
C LYS A 195 3.15 -10.59 -1.04
N GLY A 196 2.98 -10.88 -2.33
CA GLY A 196 1.70 -10.91 -3.01
C GLY A 196 1.20 -9.57 -3.55
N LEU A 197 2.02 -8.52 -3.50
CA LEU A 197 1.65 -7.21 -4.07
C LEU A 197 1.84 -7.22 -5.59
N PRO A 198 0.85 -6.77 -6.39
CA PRO A 198 1.00 -6.63 -7.83
C PRO A 198 2.11 -5.64 -8.20
N VAL A 199 3.03 -6.07 -9.07
CA VAL A 199 4.13 -5.25 -9.60
C VAL A 199 4.00 -5.17 -11.13
N GLU A 200 4.00 -3.96 -11.64
CA GLU A 200 4.08 -3.67 -13.07
C GLU A 200 5.44 -3.06 -13.40
N VAL A 201 6.17 -3.67 -14.32
CA VAL A 201 7.46 -3.17 -14.83
C VAL A 201 7.31 -2.84 -16.31
N MET A 202 7.56 -1.59 -16.66
CA MET A 202 7.46 -1.06 -18.00
C MET A 202 8.84 -0.63 -18.47
N PHE A 203 9.31 -1.22 -19.57
CA PHE A 203 10.51 -0.83 -20.29
C PHE A 203 10.10 -0.06 -21.54
N LYS A 204 10.74 1.07 -21.80
CA LYS A 204 10.44 1.92 -22.95
C LYS A 204 11.72 2.31 -23.67
N HIS A 205 11.79 1.98 -24.94
CA HIS A 205 12.85 2.38 -25.87
C HIS A 205 12.24 3.17 -27.04
N ALA A 206 12.97 4.14 -27.58
CA ALA A 206 12.43 5.00 -28.65
C ALA A 206 12.15 4.23 -29.95
N SER A 207 13.03 3.30 -30.32
CA SER A 207 12.94 2.55 -31.59
C SER A 207 12.16 1.24 -31.43
N SER A 208 12.36 0.55 -30.31
CA SER A 208 11.83 -0.81 -30.09
C SER A 208 10.47 -0.81 -29.38
N GLY A 209 9.98 0.36 -28.97
CA GLY A 209 8.67 0.52 -28.34
C GLY A 209 8.66 0.21 -26.85
N GLU A 210 7.54 -0.32 -26.36
CA GLU A 210 7.27 -0.56 -24.95
C GLU A 210 7.11 -2.06 -24.66
N VAL A 211 7.77 -2.55 -23.61
CA VAL A 211 7.62 -3.91 -23.07
C VAL A 211 7.09 -3.80 -21.65
N LYS A 212 5.97 -4.45 -21.38
CA LYS A 212 5.32 -4.46 -20.07
C LYS A 212 5.32 -5.87 -19.46
N LYS A 213 5.73 -5.97 -18.19
CA LYS A 213 5.75 -7.22 -17.42
C LYS A 213 4.98 -7.05 -16.13
N ASN A 214 4.08 -7.98 -15.85
CA ASN A 214 3.30 -8.03 -14.61
C ASN A 214 3.80 -9.19 -13.76
N LEU A 215 4.04 -8.91 -12.47
CA LEU A 215 4.62 -9.83 -11.49
C LEU A 215 3.87 -9.66 -10.16
N ALA A 216 4.21 -10.49 -9.18
CA ALA A 216 3.83 -10.28 -7.78
C ALA A 216 5.11 -10.23 -6.92
N THR A 217 5.09 -9.44 -5.85
CA THR A 217 6.20 -9.45 -4.88
C THR A 217 6.27 -10.80 -4.15
N GLU A 218 7.48 -11.21 -3.78
CA GLU A 218 7.71 -12.43 -2.99
C GLU A 218 8.27 -12.08 -1.60
N SER A 219 8.54 -13.10 -0.79
CA SER A 219 9.19 -12.95 0.51
C SER A 219 10.66 -12.49 0.40
N GLU A 220 11.22 -12.47 -0.81
CA GLU A 220 12.55 -11.99 -1.13
C GLU A 220 12.51 -11.13 -2.42
N PRO A 221 13.51 -10.26 -2.65
CA PRO A 221 13.54 -9.44 -3.86
C PRO A 221 13.67 -10.28 -5.12
N ILE A 222 12.88 -9.94 -6.13
CA ILE A 222 12.91 -10.59 -7.45
C ILE A 222 13.65 -9.73 -8.47
N SER A 223 13.87 -10.29 -9.66
CA SER A 223 14.45 -9.58 -10.79
C SER A 223 13.64 -9.86 -12.06
N VAL A 224 13.71 -8.94 -13.02
CA VAL A 224 13.07 -9.10 -14.33
C VAL A 224 13.91 -8.43 -15.40
N GLU A 225 13.93 -8.99 -16.61
CA GLU A 225 14.74 -8.48 -17.71
C GLU A 225 13.94 -8.36 -19.01
N ALA A 226 14.43 -7.55 -19.95
CA ALA A 226 13.89 -7.45 -21.31
C ALA A 226 15.02 -7.20 -22.31
N GLU A 227 14.87 -7.74 -23.51
CA GLU A 227 15.87 -7.63 -24.59
C GLU A 227 15.71 -6.31 -25.34
N PHE A 228 16.84 -5.62 -25.56
CA PHE A 228 16.93 -4.41 -26.36
C PHE A 228 18.22 -4.45 -27.17
N ALA A 229 18.08 -4.71 -28.48
CA ALA A 229 19.21 -4.77 -29.41
C ALA A 229 19.54 -3.40 -30.03
N ASP A 230 18.54 -2.52 -30.14
CA ASP A 230 18.73 -1.19 -30.72
C ASP A 230 19.46 -0.27 -29.73
N PRO A 231 20.52 0.45 -30.18
CA PRO A 231 21.20 1.43 -29.35
C PRO A 231 20.28 2.57 -28.92
N GLY A 232 20.47 3.05 -27.68
CA GLY A 232 19.70 4.16 -27.13
C GLY A 232 19.31 3.97 -25.68
N ASP A 233 18.61 4.95 -25.13
CA ASP A 233 18.18 4.93 -23.73
C ASP A 233 16.91 4.09 -23.54
N VAL A 234 16.98 3.12 -22.65
CA VAL A 234 15.84 2.35 -22.17
C VAL A 234 15.41 2.93 -20.83
N SER A 235 14.21 3.51 -20.79
CA SER A 235 13.57 3.97 -19.56
C SER A 235 12.80 2.83 -18.91
N VAL A 236 12.93 2.68 -17.60
CA VAL A 236 12.23 1.67 -16.80
C VAL A 236 11.35 2.38 -15.78
N ARG A 237 10.08 1.96 -15.69
CA ARG A 237 9.16 2.32 -14.61
C ARG A 237 8.72 1.05 -13.88
N VAL A 238 8.79 1.07 -12.56
CA VAL A 238 8.28 0.03 -11.68
C VAL A 238 7.14 0.63 -10.87
N LYS A 239 5.98 -0.02 -10.88
CA LYS A 239 4.78 0.38 -10.14
C LYS A 239 4.31 -0.79 -9.29
N VAL A 240 4.34 -0.63 -7.96
CA VAL A 240 3.75 -1.59 -7.02
C VAL A 240 2.42 -1.03 -6.54
N SER A 241 1.36 -1.83 -6.68
CA SER A 241 0.01 -1.45 -6.27
C SER A 241 -0.46 -2.33 -5.11
N GLY A 242 -1.53 -1.90 -4.45
CA GLY A 242 -2.22 -2.75 -3.49
C GLY A 242 -1.82 -2.53 -2.03
N LEU A 243 -0.95 -1.54 -1.76
CA LEU A 243 -0.53 -1.18 -0.41
C LEU A 243 -1.68 -0.53 0.38
N PRO A 244 -1.64 -0.56 1.73
CA PRO A 244 -2.53 0.24 2.58
C PRO A 244 -2.59 1.71 2.18
N ALA A 245 -3.68 2.40 2.53
CA ALA A 245 -3.87 3.81 2.23
C ALA A 245 -2.70 4.66 2.78
N ASN A 246 -2.36 5.73 2.07
CA ASN A 246 -1.31 6.69 2.47
C ASN A 246 -1.87 7.91 3.19
N GLU A 247 -3.17 7.93 3.50
CA GLU A 247 -3.86 9.02 4.16
C GLU A 247 -4.82 8.47 5.24
N ILE A 248 -4.85 9.14 6.39
CA ILE A 248 -5.84 8.94 7.44
C ILE A 248 -6.60 10.24 7.58
N ASN A 249 -7.92 10.14 7.69
CA ASN A 249 -8.78 11.26 7.97
C ASN A 249 -9.15 11.25 9.45
N ILE A 250 -9.01 12.41 10.10
CA ILE A 250 -9.68 12.67 11.37
C ILE A 250 -10.88 13.52 11.09
N TRP A 251 -12.01 13.04 11.57
CA TRP A 251 -13.25 13.73 11.46
C TRP A 251 -13.53 14.47 12.75
N GLU A 252 -13.27 15.77 12.74
CA GLU A 252 -13.31 16.62 13.92
C GLU A 252 -14.67 17.28 14.04
N HIS A 253 -15.41 16.95 15.10
CA HIS A 253 -16.69 17.58 15.37
C HIS A 253 -16.51 18.69 16.43
N PRO A 254 -17.02 19.91 16.26
CA PRO A 254 -16.79 21.02 17.20
C PRO A 254 -17.38 20.81 18.61
N LYS A 255 -18.25 19.81 18.79
CA LYS A 255 -18.95 19.51 20.06
C LYS A 255 -18.90 18.04 20.50
N HIS A 256 -18.44 17.16 19.61
CA HIS A 256 -18.52 15.71 19.76
C HIS A 256 -17.15 15.10 19.50
N GLN A 257 -17.01 13.79 19.68
CA GLN A 257 -15.73 13.11 19.57
C GLN A 257 -15.24 13.07 18.13
N ASP A 258 -13.92 13.01 17.98
CA ASP A 258 -13.30 12.85 16.68
C ASP A 258 -13.42 11.39 16.21
N LEU A 259 -13.60 11.16 14.90
CA LEU A 259 -13.54 9.81 14.32
C LEU A 259 -12.26 9.65 13.49
N VAL A 260 -11.52 8.59 13.76
CA VAL A 260 -10.48 8.09 12.85
C VAL A 260 -11.18 7.36 11.72
N VAL A 261 -10.98 7.82 10.49
CA VAL A 261 -11.55 7.24 9.27
C VAL A 261 -10.41 7.05 8.27
N VAL A 262 -10.27 5.85 7.72
CA VAL A 262 -9.35 5.62 6.60
C VAL A 262 -10.19 5.40 5.36
N LYS A 263 -9.92 6.20 4.32
CA LYS A 263 -10.66 6.09 3.06
C LYS A 263 -10.41 4.70 2.47
N PRO A 264 -11.47 3.97 2.04
CA PRO A 264 -11.28 2.73 1.32
C PRO A 264 -10.45 2.99 0.07
N GLY A 265 -9.37 2.23 -0.09
CA GLY A 265 -8.44 2.45 -1.18
C GLY A 265 -7.14 1.68 -0.99
N LYS A 266 -6.39 1.56 -2.07
CA LYS A 266 -5.05 1.00 -2.07
C LYS A 266 -4.09 2.06 -2.62
N SER A 267 -2.96 2.25 -1.95
CA SER A 267 -1.91 3.15 -2.43
C SER A 267 -1.00 2.44 -3.44
N VAL A 268 -0.18 3.25 -4.09
CA VAL A 268 0.77 2.85 -5.12
C VAL A 268 2.14 3.41 -4.75
N LEU A 269 3.18 2.62 -5.00
CA LEU A 269 4.58 3.04 -4.90
C LEU A 269 5.23 2.91 -6.28
N GLU A 270 5.87 3.97 -6.76
CA GLU A 270 6.53 3.99 -8.07
C GLU A 270 8.02 4.27 -7.93
N ALA A 271 8.81 3.67 -8.81
CA ALA A 271 10.23 3.96 -9.00
C ALA A 271 10.54 3.98 -10.50
N SER A 272 11.53 4.77 -10.90
CA SER A 272 11.97 4.86 -12.29
C SER A 272 13.48 4.89 -12.39
N GLY A 273 14.00 4.35 -13.48
CA GLY A 273 15.42 4.38 -13.82
C GLY A 273 15.61 4.38 -15.34
N SER A 274 16.85 4.50 -15.78
CA SER A 274 17.19 4.41 -17.20
C SER A 274 18.58 3.83 -17.37
N VAL A 275 18.80 3.15 -18.48
CA VAL A 275 20.12 2.66 -18.88
C VAL A 275 20.32 2.87 -20.38
N ASN A 276 21.56 3.10 -20.79
CA ASN A 276 21.92 3.27 -22.20
C ASN A 276 22.37 1.93 -22.79
N VAL A 277 21.75 1.53 -23.89
CA VAL A 277 22.19 0.42 -24.75
C VAL A 277 23.28 0.98 -25.67
N PRO A 278 24.53 0.49 -25.57
CA PRO A 278 25.65 1.01 -26.33
C PRO A 278 25.49 0.69 -27.81
N GLN A 279 26.01 1.58 -28.65
CA GLN A 279 26.12 1.34 -30.08
C GLN A 279 27.09 0.16 -30.31
N PRO A 280 26.77 -0.80 -31.22
CA PRO A 280 27.71 -1.85 -31.60
C PRO A 280 29.04 -1.21 -31.97
N SER A 281 30.13 -1.70 -31.37
CA SER A 281 31.47 -1.24 -31.73
C SER A 281 31.67 -1.50 -33.22
N THR A 282 31.75 -0.45 -34.04
CA THR A 282 32.24 -0.56 -35.41
C THR A 282 33.74 -0.83 -35.30
N GLN A 283 34.11 -2.08 -35.08
CA GLN A 283 35.50 -2.48 -35.19
C GLN A 283 35.94 -2.13 -36.63
N PRO A 284 36.98 -1.30 -36.81
CA PRO A 284 37.47 -0.99 -38.14
C PRO A 284 37.82 -2.30 -38.82
N THR A 285 37.18 -2.57 -39.96
CA THR A 285 37.54 -3.69 -40.82
C THR A 285 39.01 -3.50 -41.16
N GLN A 286 39.87 -4.37 -40.62
CA GLN A 286 41.28 -4.36 -40.97
C GLN A 286 41.34 -4.52 -42.50
N PRO A 287 41.99 -3.62 -43.26
CA PRO A 287 42.08 -3.78 -44.69
C PRO A 287 42.70 -5.14 -44.97
N THR A 288 41.95 -5.98 -45.67
CA THR A 288 42.45 -7.28 -46.14
C THR A 288 43.61 -6.98 -47.06
N THR A 289 44.84 -7.17 -46.58
CA THR A 289 46.02 -7.15 -47.42
C THR A 289 45.79 -8.20 -48.49
N GLN A 290 45.55 -7.76 -49.73
CA GLN A 290 45.46 -8.68 -50.86
C GLN A 290 46.77 -9.48 -50.91
N PRO A 291 46.73 -10.81 -51.08
CA PRO A 291 47.95 -11.57 -51.26
C PRO A 291 48.61 -11.12 -52.56
N ILE A 292 49.79 -10.51 -52.44
CA ILE A 292 50.69 -10.28 -53.57
C ILE A 292 51.06 -11.67 -54.08
N THR A 293 50.67 -11.98 -55.31
CA THR A 293 50.99 -13.24 -55.98
C THR A 293 52.48 -13.20 -56.34
N GLU A 294 53.30 -13.93 -55.59
CA GLU A 294 54.71 -14.14 -55.91
C GLU A 294 54.84 -15.30 -56.93
N PRO A 295 55.68 -15.17 -57.99
CA PRO A 295 55.79 -16.19 -59.02
C PRO A 295 56.58 -17.41 -58.55
N THR A 296 56.04 -18.58 -58.88
CA THR A 296 56.60 -19.92 -58.67
C THR A 296 57.99 -20.12 -59.30
N PRO A 297 58.96 -20.70 -58.57
CA PRO A 297 60.04 -21.49 -59.15
C PRO A 297 59.83 -23.01 -58.93
N PRO A 298 60.48 -23.85 -59.74
CA PRO A 298 60.10 -25.25 -59.93
C PRO A 298 60.62 -26.21 -58.87
N ALA A 299 59.97 -27.38 -58.86
CA ALA A 299 60.13 -28.49 -57.93
C ALA A 299 61.53 -29.13 -57.91
N THR A 300 61.93 -29.56 -56.70
CA THR A 300 62.90 -30.64 -56.48
C THR A 300 62.56 -31.40 -55.19
N THR A 301 62.05 -32.62 -55.31
CA THR A 301 62.10 -33.72 -54.30
C THR A 301 63.55 -34.27 -54.20
N PRO A 302 63.99 -35.12 -53.23
CA PRO A 302 63.34 -35.85 -52.12
C PRO A 302 64.27 -35.95 -50.84
N PRO A 303 64.36 -37.02 -50.00
CA PRO A 303 63.39 -37.89 -49.28
C PRO A 303 63.65 -38.00 -47.74
N THR A 304 62.83 -38.84 -47.06
CA THR A 304 63.20 -39.81 -45.99
C THR A 304 62.96 -39.48 -44.50
N GLN A 305 62.09 -40.33 -43.90
CA GLN A 305 62.01 -40.94 -42.55
C GLN A 305 62.24 -40.14 -41.26
N SER A 306 61.28 -40.26 -40.32
CA SER A 306 61.33 -41.15 -39.13
C SER A 306 60.08 -40.87 -38.26
N GLN A 307 59.30 -41.87 -37.82
CA GLN A 307 59.30 -42.46 -36.44
C GLN A 307 59.53 -41.40 -35.34
N THR A 308 58.68 -41.24 -34.32
CA THR A 308 58.36 -42.24 -33.28
C THR A 308 57.08 -41.87 -32.48
N GLU A 309 56.33 -42.90 -32.04
CA GLU A 309 55.42 -42.94 -30.87
C GLU A 309 56.18 -42.63 -29.54
N PRO A 310 55.56 -42.25 -28.39
CA PRO A 310 54.62 -43.13 -27.64
C PRO A 310 53.52 -42.47 -26.76
N THR A 311 52.48 -43.29 -26.49
CA THR A 311 51.84 -43.68 -25.19
C THR A 311 51.95 -42.68 -24.01
N THR A 312 50.89 -42.31 -23.27
CA THR A 312 50.27 -43.10 -22.15
C THR A 312 48.97 -42.43 -21.64
N GLN A 313 48.00 -43.25 -21.18
CA GLN A 313 46.79 -42.92 -20.40
C GLN A 313 47.13 -42.67 -18.89
N PRO A 314 46.21 -42.73 -17.88
CA PRO A 314 44.77 -42.36 -17.72
C PRO A 314 44.50 -41.54 -16.40
N VAL A 315 43.21 -41.42 -16.02
CA VAL A 315 42.63 -41.21 -14.65
C VAL A 315 42.63 -39.74 -14.18
N SER A 316 41.51 -39.11 -13.77
CA SER A 316 40.66 -39.48 -12.64
C SER A 316 39.35 -38.67 -12.61
N GLU A 317 38.21 -39.34 -12.39
CA GLU A 317 37.00 -38.76 -11.76
C GLU A 317 37.26 -38.46 -10.28
N PRO A 318 36.57 -37.49 -9.63
CA PRO A 318 35.44 -37.86 -8.74
C PRO A 318 34.42 -36.69 -8.52
N PRO A 319 33.49 -36.77 -7.55
CA PRO A 319 32.41 -37.73 -7.38
C PRO A 319 31.03 -37.04 -7.32
N SER A 320 29.98 -37.83 -7.56
CA SER A 320 28.57 -37.47 -7.32
C SER A 320 28.27 -37.29 -5.84
N GLN A 321 27.61 -36.20 -5.48
CA GLN A 321 27.03 -35.92 -4.16
C GLN A 321 25.48 -36.01 -4.23
N PRO A 322 24.76 -36.08 -3.09
CA PRO A 322 23.88 -37.20 -2.81
C PRO A 322 22.39 -36.85 -2.85
N THR A 323 21.61 -37.91 -2.97
CA THR A 323 20.15 -37.99 -2.86
C THR A 323 19.64 -37.66 -1.45
N GLN A 324 18.63 -36.80 -1.36
CA GLN A 324 17.56 -36.75 -0.34
C GLN A 324 16.29 -36.26 -1.08
N PRO A 325 15.04 -36.59 -0.68
CA PRO A 325 14.60 -36.74 0.70
C PRO A 325 13.69 -37.97 0.97
N GLU A 326 13.57 -38.35 2.24
CA GLU A 326 12.51 -39.27 2.69
C GLU A 326 11.79 -38.72 3.94
N SER A 327 10.47 -38.63 3.76
CA SER A 327 9.35 -38.78 4.71
C SER A 327 9.02 -37.73 5.78
N GLU A 328 7.88 -37.06 5.51
CA GLU A 328 6.87 -36.57 6.46
C GLU A 328 6.49 -37.61 7.53
N PRO A 329 6.04 -37.11 8.69
CA PRO A 329 4.90 -37.72 9.36
C PRO A 329 3.70 -36.78 9.41
N THR A 330 2.62 -37.26 8.80
CA THR A 330 1.22 -36.86 8.91
C THR A 330 0.74 -36.81 10.37
N PRO A 331 0.15 -35.69 10.84
CA PRO A 331 -0.68 -35.71 12.04
C PRO A 331 -2.13 -36.14 11.69
N THR A 332 -2.57 -37.18 12.39
CA THR A 332 -3.91 -37.76 12.38
C THR A 332 -4.99 -36.73 12.78
N PRO A 333 -6.15 -36.67 12.10
CA PRO A 333 -7.28 -35.86 12.54
C PRO A 333 -8.06 -36.57 13.66
N THR A 334 -8.17 -35.94 14.82
CA THR A 334 -9.11 -36.35 15.87
C THR A 334 -10.44 -35.66 15.64
N THR A 335 -11.46 -36.48 15.37
CA THR A 335 -12.85 -36.09 15.15
C THR A 335 -13.64 -36.09 16.46
N ALA A 336 -14.34 -34.99 16.69
CA ALA A 336 -15.63 -34.80 17.38
C ALA A 336 -15.83 -35.23 18.85
N ALA A 337 -16.29 -34.26 19.65
CA ALA A 337 -17.47 -34.46 20.49
C ALA A 337 -18.38 -33.23 20.38
N THR A 338 -19.54 -33.48 19.77
CA THR A 338 -20.67 -32.57 19.61
C THR A 338 -21.47 -32.58 20.92
N GLU A 339 -21.62 -31.44 21.59
CA GLU A 339 -22.73 -31.22 22.53
C GLU A 339 -23.51 -29.98 22.09
N GLN A 340 -24.70 -30.23 21.53
CA GLN A 340 -25.77 -29.28 21.28
C GLN A 340 -26.81 -29.43 22.44
N PRO A 341 -27.80 -28.52 22.58
CA PRO A 341 -27.93 -27.63 23.72
C PRO A 341 -29.19 -27.93 24.58
N PRO A 342 -29.33 -27.34 25.78
CA PRO A 342 -30.66 -27.18 26.37
C PRO A 342 -31.41 -26.00 25.74
N THR A 343 -32.49 -26.31 25.03
CA THR A 343 -33.60 -25.43 24.66
C THR A 343 -34.45 -24.98 25.86
N LEU A 344 -35.26 -23.93 25.63
CA LEU A 344 -36.29 -23.28 26.48
C LEU A 344 -35.73 -22.25 27.50
N ALA A 345 -36.19 -21.00 27.53
CA ALA A 345 -37.60 -20.64 27.69
C ALA A 345 -38.06 -19.39 26.89
N LYS A 346 -39.35 -19.45 26.57
CA LYS A 346 -40.16 -18.50 25.82
C LYS A 346 -41.08 -17.79 26.83
N THR A 347 -40.84 -16.51 27.09
CA THR A 347 -41.72 -15.56 27.79
C THR A 347 -41.16 -14.17 27.51
N GLY A 348 -41.87 -13.13 27.07
CA GLY A 348 -43.27 -12.91 26.78
C GLY A 348 -43.45 -11.39 26.62
N VAL A 349 -44.38 -11.00 25.73
CA VAL A 349 -45.28 -9.84 25.85
C VAL A 349 -44.70 -8.41 25.81
N ALA A 350 -45.14 -7.69 24.76
CA ALA A 350 -45.53 -6.28 24.67
C ALA A 350 -44.57 -5.21 25.25
N THR A 351 -44.28 -4.11 24.55
CA THR A 351 -45.28 -3.07 24.27
C THR A 351 -44.75 -2.09 23.21
N LEU A 352 -45.55 -1.86 22.18
CA LEU A 352 -45.41 -0.76 21.22
C LEU A 352 -45.89 0.54 21.88
N PHE A 353 -45.00 1.51 22.07
CA PHE A 353 -45.37 2.90 22.32
C PHE A 353 -44.73 3.78 21.25
N LEU A 354 -45.53 4.15 20.25
CA LEU A 354 -45.31 5.30 19.38
C LEU A 354 -46.09 6.48 19.96
N PRO A 355 -45.45 7.57 20.40
CA PRO A 355 -46.14 8.84 20.53
C PRO A 355 -46.10 9.57 19.20
N ALA A 356 -47.27 9.68 18.58
CA ALA A 356 -47.56 10.66 17.55
C ALA A 356 -47.45 12.07 18.16
N PHE A 357 -46.50 12.88 17.68
CA PHE A 357 -46.54 14.32 17.86
C PHE A 357 -46.94 14.97 16.54
N GLY A 358 -48.23 15.28 16.45
CA GLY A 358 -48.72 16.33 15.57
C GLY A 358 -48.51 17.68 16.24
N PHE A 359 -47.83 18.59 15.55
CA PHE A 359 -48.01 20.02 15.78
C PHE A 359 -48.26 20.70 14.43
N ALA A 360 -49.53 21.05 14.25
CA ALA A 360 -49.97 22.06 13.32
C ALA A 360 -49.55 23.43 13.86
N CYS A 361 -48.81 24.20 13.07
CA CYS A 361 -48.79 25.66 13.14
C CYS A 361 -48.88 26.22 11.72
N LEU A 362 -50.11 26.58 11.35
CA LEU A 362 -50.42 27.58 10.34
C LEU A 362 -49.82 28.93 10.74
N GLY A 363 -49.32 29.71 9.77
CA GLY A 363 -49.40 31.17 9.90
C GLY A 363 -48.29 32.01 9.27
N VAL A 364 -48.46 32.35 7.99
CA VAL A 364 -48.33 33.69 7.36
C VAL A 364 -46.96 34.41 7.42
N GLY A 365 -46.48 34.83 6.24
CA GLY A 365 -45.55 35.96 6.12
C GLY A 365 -44.73 36.04 4.83
N LEU A 366 -45.39 36.30 3.69
CA LEU A 366 -44.77 36.57 2.40
C LEU A 366 -44.39 38.07 2.27
N VAL A 367 -43.36 38.35 1.46
CA VAL A 367 -43.09 39.60 0.69
C VAL A 367 -42.16 40.69 1.27
N LEU A 368 -40.94 40.69 0.70
CA LEU A 368 -40.20 41.79 0.05
C LEU A 368 -40.45 43.24 0.50
N PHE A 369 -39.39 43.94 0.90
CA PHE A 369 -39.00 45.20 0.22
C PHE A 369 -37.49 45.45 0.31
N ARG A 370 -36.93 45.83 -0.83
CA ARG A 370 -35.54 46.22 -1.10
C ARG A 370 -35.52 47.75 -1.29
N ARG A 371 -34.33 48.37 -1.21
CA ARG A 371 -33.97 49.79 -1.49
C ARG A 371 -34.30 50.78 -0.36
N SER A 372 -33.58 51.89 -0.13
CA SER A 372 -32.40 52.54 -0.72
C SER A 372 -32.25 53.90 -0.03
N GLU A 373 -31.01 54.35 0.25
CA GLU A 373 -30.60 55.77 0.49
C GLU A 373 -31.17 56.46 1.76
N ARG A 374 -30.62 57.53 2.35
CA ARG A 374 -29.37 58.32 2.29
C ARG A 374 -29.42 59.21 3.55
N LYS A 375 -28.24 59.59 4.07
CA LYS A 375 -27.90 60.85 4.77
C LYS A 375 -28.89 61.44 5.80
N ALA A 376 -28.42 61.53 7.04
CA ALA A 376 -27.98 62.80 7.62
C ALA A 376 -26.80 62.52 8.57
#